data_AF-A0A3D5VF68-F1
#
_entry.id   AF-A0A3D5VF68-F1
#
_cell.length_a   1.000
_cell.length_b   1.000
_cell.length_c   1.000
_cell.angle_alpha   90.00
_cell.angle_beta   90.00
_cell.angle_gamma   90.00
#
_symmetry.space_group_name_H-M   'P 1'
#
loop_
_entity.id
_entity.type
_entity.pdbx_description
1 polymer ?
#
loop_
_entity_poly.entity_id
_entity_poly.type
_entity_poly.pdbx_seq_one_letter_code
_entity_poly.pdbx_strand_id
1 'polypeptide(L)' 'NGALYYYNPVTATNQWIRSRQILTQIGNHVFAK' A
#
# COMPACT_ATOMS: atom_id res chain seq x y z
N ASN A 1 16.19 0.72 -1.48
CA ASN A 1 15.15 1.05 -0.48
C ASN A 1 13.93 1.66 -1.17
N GLY A 2 13.06 0.82 -1.74
CA GLY A 2 11.83 1.25 -2.42
C GLY A 2 10.63 0.47 -1.92
N ALA A 3 9.45 0.77 -2.45
CA ALA A 3 8.25 0.01 -2.20
C ALA A 3 8.33 -1.36 -2.88
N LEU A 4 7.93 -2.41 -2.16
CA LEU A 4 7.77 -3.76 -2.70
C LEU A 4 6.31 -4.06 -3.02
N TYR A 5 5.38 -3.33 -2.38
CA TYR A 5 3.96 -3.49 -2.55
C TYR A 5 3.29 -2.15 -2.80
N TYR A 6 2.16 -2.17 -3.50
CA TYR A 6 1.26 -1.04 -3.57
C TYR A 6 -0.19 -1.53 -3.56
N TYR A 7 -1.12 -0.72 -3.06
CA TYR A 7 -2.54 -1.03 -3.07
C TYR A 7 -3.41 0.23 -3.04
N ASN A 8 -4.64 0.13 -3.55
CA ASN A 8 -5.65 1.16 -3.39
C ASN A 8 -6.51 0.82 -2.15
N PRO A 9 -6.56 1.69 -1.11
CA PRO A 9 -7.27 1.39 0.13
C PRO A 9 -8.80 1.33 -0.02
N VAL A 10 -9.35 1.82 -1.13
CA VAL A 10 -10.79 1.77 -1.43
C VAL A 10 -11.19 0.42 -2.03
N THR A 11 -10.36 -0.15 -2.91
CA THR A 11 -10.69 -1.37 -3.65
C THR A 11 -9.98 -2.62 -3.15
N ALA A 12 -8.85 -2.48 -2.44
CA ALA A 12 -8.10 -3.62 -1.94
C ALA A 12 -8.85 -4.32 -0.80
N THR A 13 -9.26 -5.55 -1.10
CA THR A 13 -9.95 -6.46 -0.18
C THR A 13 -8.98 -7.28 0.68
N ASN A 14 -7.74 -7.47 0.21
CA ASN A 14 -6.72 -8.17 0.98
C ASN A 14 -6.32 -7.31 2.20
N GLN A 15 -6.69 -7.75 3.40
CA GLN A 15 -6.42 -7.00 4.62
C GLN A 15 -4.95 -7.09 5.05
N TRP A 16 -4.23 -8.14 4.67
CA TRP A 16 -2.81 -8.31 5.02
C TRP A 16 -1.94 -7.20 4.44
N ILE A 17 -2.28 -6.65 3.27
CA ILE A 17 -1.49 -5.57 2.68
C ILE A 17 -1.51 -4.29 3.53
N ARG A 18 -2.55 -4.09 4.35
CA ARG A 18 -2.70 -2.92 5.22
C ARG A 18 -1.83 -2.98 6.47
N SER A 19 -1.26 -4.15 6.80
CA SER A 19 -0.29 -4.29 7.91
C SER A 19 1.14 -3.99 7.49
N ARG A 20 1.40 -3.85 6.18
CA ARG A 20 2.72 -3.52 5.64
C ARG A 20 3.10 -2.09 6.01
N GLN A 21 4.39 -1.83 6.18
CA GLN A 21 4.89 -0.50 6.50
C GLN A 21 4.70 0.43 5.30
N ILE A 22 3.81 1.41 5.44
CA ILE A 22 3.57 2.43 4.43
C ILE A 22 4.81 3.30 4.27
N LEU A 23 5.21 3.53 3.01
CA LEU A 23 6.29 4.43 2.63
C LEU A 23 5.76 5.77 2.17
N THR A 24 4.80 5.76 1.24
CA THR A 24 4.20 6.98 0.70
C THR A 24 2.84 6.66 0.08
N GLN A 25 2.08 7.70 -0.20
CA GLN A 25 0.84 7.63 -0.95
C GLN A 25 0.88 8.63 -2.10
N ILE A 26 0.58 8.16 -3.30
CA ILE A 26 0.50 9.00 -4.50
C ILE A 26 -0.88 8.80 -5.12
N GLY A 27 -1.71 9.85 -5.10
CA GLY A 27 -3.12 9.75 -5.43
C GLY A 27 -3.83 8.70 -4.56
N ASN A 28 -4.56 7.78 -5.19
CA ASN A 28 -5.30 6.71 -4.52
C ASN A 28 -4.48 5.44 -4.28
N HIS A 29 -3.16 5.48 -4.45
CA HIS A 29 -2.29 4.31 -4.28
C HIS A 29 -1.34 4.51 -3.10
N VAL A 30 -1.38 3.56 -2.17
CA VAL A 30 -0.45 3.45 -1.05
C VAL A 30 0.69 2.53 -1.47
N PHE A 31 1.92 2.95 -1.22
CA PHE A 31 3.14 2.19 -1.48
C PHE A 31 3.75 1.75 -0.16
N ALA A 32 4.12 0.48 -0.04
CA ALA A 32 4.58 -0.14 1.20
C ALA A 32 5.81 -1.05 0.99
N LYS A 33 6.56 -1.30 2.06
CA LYS A 33 7.64 -2.31 2.10
C LYS A 33 7.10 -3.71 2.32
#